data_AF-A0A966F2E3-F1
#
_entry.id   AF-A0A966F2E3-F1
#
_cell.length_a   1.000
_cell.length_b   1.000
_cell.length_c   1.000
_cell.angle_alpha   90.00
_cell.angle_beta   90.00
_cell.angle_gamma   90.00
#
_symmetry.space_group_name_H-M   'P 1'
#
loop_
_entity.id
_entity.type
_entity.pdbx_description
1 polymer ?
#
loop_
_entity_poly.entity_id
_entity_poly.type
_entity_poly.pdbx_seq_one_letter_code
_entity_poly.pdbx_strand_id
1 'polypeptide(L)'
;MARLGEILIDKGALSPDGLRAGLEACRRQGGRLGTWLVRLGFINESTLLAALGQQSGCPTTTTMELATAPGEVRALLPQELAKRHMAVAFARHGRTLDVALVNPNDLVLIDEISRLTGLSLRPHVATEAALTAALAIPLATPAAAPSSSAPSRVAQREWRHFWKLESTVAELLRALDAPAWVPATHTAATFPFLASIVQSLAKRAVGAPRTEDLATALSAVTHRDQVASLVLSSLAGTASRVALFSHMQNKIMGWAARGLGVVEEDFHSLILGLDRLSIFRSLTPASDLHVGPLPAAEGNSLLFEALGQPAPAEAVIAVLKVRGKIAGFLWLDEGDASVADVSLSKVREAARLASLALEILVLRQKIKSSAA
;
A
#
# COMPACT_ATOMS: atom_id res chain seq x y z
N MET A 1 -15.50 -18.03 -12.24
CA MET A 1 -15.71 -18.63 -10.91
C MET A 1 -17.09 -18.25 -10.42
N ALA A 2 -17.83 -19.18 -9.81
CA ALA A 2 -19.15 -18.89 -9.24
C ALA A 2 -19.03 -17.85 -8.11
N ARG A 3 -20.01 -16.95 -7.98
CA ARG A 3 -19.98 -15.92 -6.93
C ARG A 3 -20.33 -16.56 -5.58
N LEU A 4 -19.72 -16.10 -4.49
CA LEU A 4 -19.96 -16.63 -3.15
C LEU A 4 -21.46 -16.70 -2.79
N GLY A 5 -22.23 -15.67 -3.16
CA GLY A 5 -23.68 -15.63 -2.93
C GLY A 5 -24.45 -16.70 -3.69
N GLU A 6 -24.06 -17.01 -4.93
CA GLU A 6 -24.68 -18.07 -5.75
C GLU A 6 -24.39 -19.43 -5.14
N ILE A 7 -23.12 -19.68 -4.75
CA ILE A 7 -22.71 -20.93 -4.08
C ILE A 7 -23.52 -21.16 -2.79
N LEU A 8 -23.79 -20.10 -2.02
CA LEU A 8 -24.57 -20.20 -0.79
C LEU A 8 -26.07 -20.43 -1.03
N ILE A 9 -26.63 -19.83 -2.09
CA ILE A 9 -28.04 -20.05 -2.49
C ILE A 9 -28.21 -21.48 -3.03
N ASP A 10 -27.33 -21.94 -3.90
CA ASP A 10 -27.39 -23.28 -4.51
C ASP A 10 -27.31 -24.40 -3.46
N LYS A 11 -26.61 -24.14 -2.35
CA LYS A 11 -26.54 -25.04 -1.19
C LYS A 11 -27.74 -24.96 -0.25
N GLY A 12 -28.71 -24.08 -0.52
CA GLY A 12 -29.85 -23.82 0.37
C GLY A 12 -29.46 -23.15 1.68
N ALA A 13 -28.24 -22.63 1.78
CA ALA A 13 -27.70 -22.07 3.02
C ALA A 13 -28.00 -20.57 3.17
N LEU A 14 -28.34 -19.88 2.07
CA LEU A 14 -28.67 -18.46 2.06
C LEU A 14 -29.92 -18.22 1.21
N SER A 15 -30.86 -17.41 1.71
CA SER A 15 -32.01 -16.99 0.91
C SER A 15 -31.65 -15.83 -0.03
N PRO A 16 -32.36 -15.64 -1.15
CA PRO A 16 -32.16 -14.49 -2.03
C PRO A 16 -32.37 -13.14 -1.33
N ASP A 17 -33.27 -13.08 -0.33
CA ASP A 17 -33.47 -11.90 0.52
C ASP A 17 -32.28 -11.66 1.45
N GLY A 18 -31.74 -12.72 2.07
CA GLY A 18 -30.54 -12.64 2.90
C GLY A 18 -29.30 -12.19 2.11
N LEU A 19 -29.15 -12.65 0.86
CA LEU A 19 -28.10 -12.17 -0.03
C LEU A 19 -28.24 -10.67 -0.34
N ARG A 20 -29.46 -10.21 -0.64
CA ARG A 20 -29.73 -8.79 -0.87
C ARG A 20 -29.39 -7.94 0.35
N ALA A 21 -29.81 -8.36 1.53
CA ALA A 21 -29.51 -7.67 2.78
C ALA A 21 -27.99 -7.61 3.06
N GLY A 22 -27.26 -8.71 2.83
CA GLY A 22 -25.80 -8.75 2.97
C GLY A 22 -25.07 -7.81 2.00
N LEU A 23 -25.48 -7.78 0.74
CA LEU A 23 -24.92 -6.88 -0.28
C LEU A 23 -25.22 -5.41 0.04
N GLU A 24 -26.40 -5.12 0.58
CA GLU A 24 -26.76 -3.77 0.99
C GLU A 24 -25.92 -3.29 2.18
N ALA A 25 -25.67 -4.17 3.16
CA ALA A 25 -24.76 -3.90 4.26
C ALA A 25 -23.33 -3.62 3.78
N CYS A 26 -22.81 -4.44 2.85
CA CYS A 26 -21.54 -4.18 2.16
C CYS A 26 -21.50 -2.79 1.51
N ARG A 27 -22.57 -2.39 0.81
CA ARG A 27 -22.63 -1.10 0.11
C ARG A 27 -22.66 0.09 1.07
N ARG A 28 -23.36 -0.04 2.21
CA ARG A 28 -23.49 1.04 3.20
C ARG A 28 -22.27 1.18 4.11
N GLN A 29 -21.60 0.08 4.44
CA GLN A 29 -20.60 0.04 5.52
C GLN A 29 -19.22 -0.47 5.07
N GLY A 30 -19.07 -0.87 3.80
CA GLY A 30 -17.86 -1.50 3.29
C GLY A 30 -17.66 -2.93 3.84
N GLY A 31 -16.54 -3.56 3.50
CA GLY A 31 -16.20 -4.91 3.98
C GLY A 31 -16.74 -6.07 3.14
N ARG A 32 -16.43 -7.30 3.56
CA ARG A 32 -16.68 -8.52 2.77
C ARG A 32 -18.09 -9.08 2.98
N LEU A 33 -18.71 -9.55 1.90
CA LEU A 33 -20.06 -10.13 1.92
C LEU A 33 -20.18 -11.26 2.95
N GLY A 34 -19.23 -12.20 2.97
CA GLY A 34 -19.24 -13.31 3.92
C GLY A 34 -19.27 -12.84 5.39
N THR A 35 -18.48 -11.82 5.73
CA THR A 35 -18.43 -11.23 7.08
C THR A 35 -19.79 -10.65 7.47
N TRP A 36 -20.47 -9.97 6.55
CA TRP A 36 -21.82 -9.44 6.79
C TRP A 36 -22.88 -10.53 6.92
N LEU A 37 -22.84 -11.57 6.09
CA LEU A 37 -23.79 -12.67 6.16
C LEU A 37 -23.72 -13.41 7.50
N VAL A 38 -22.53 -13.56 8.07
CA VAL A 38 -22.34 -14.12 9.41
C VAL A 38 -22.82 -13.16 10.50
N ARG A 39 -22.44 -11.87 10.42
CA ARG A 39 -22.84 -10.85 11.40
C ARG A 39 -24.35 -10.63 11.48
N LEU A 40 -25.04 -10.71 10.34
CA LEU A 40 -26.50 -10.58 10.25
C LEU A 40 -27.23 -11.87 10.64
N GLY A 41 -26.50 -12.95 10.94
CA GLY A 41 -27.08 -14.23 11.36
C GLY A 41 -27.71 -15.03 10.22
N PHE A 42 -27.44 -14.69 8.95
CA PHE A 42 -27.99 -15.43 7.81
C PHE A 42 -27.27 -16.77 7.59
N ILE A 43 -25.97 -16.84 7.88
CA ILE A 43 -25.17 -18.06 7.81
C ILE A 43 -24.26 -18.16 9.02
N ASN A 44 -23.82 -19.37 9.36
CA ASN A 44 -22.78 -19.59 10.36
C ASN A 44 -21.39 -19.61 9.72
N GLU A 45 -20.36 -19.55 10.57
CA GLU A 45 -18.97 -19.47 10.11
C GLU A 45 -18.50 -20.73 9.36
N SER A 46 -18.97 -21.92 9.77
CA SER A 46 -18.63 -23.18 9.11
C SER A 46 -19.22 -23.27 7.69
N THR A 47 -20.44 -22.79 7.49
CA THR A 47 -21.09 -22.68 6.18
C THR A 47 -20.34 -21.72 5.28
N LEU A 48 -19.94 -20.56 5.81
CA LEU A 48 -19.13 -19.58 5.08
C LEU A 48 -17.80 -20.19 4.65
N LEU A 49 -17.09 -20.85 5.57
CA LEU A 49 -15.79 -21.46 5.29
C LEU A 49 -15.89 -22.54 4.20
N ALA A 50 -16.91 -23.41 4.26
CA ALA A 50 -17.14 -24.43 3.24
C ALA A 50 -17.47 -23.82 1.86
N ALA A 51 -18.23 -22.72 1.82
CA ALA A 51 -18.52 -22.01 0.58
C ALA A 51 -17.27 -21.33 -0.01
N LEU A 52 -16.42 -20.73 0.84
CA LEU A 52 -15.14 -20.16 0.44
C LEU A 52 -14.17 -21.20 -0.10
N GLY A 53 -14.11 -22.40 0.50
CA GLY A 53 -13.32 -23.53 0.01
C GLY A 53 -13.74 -23.94 -1.40
N GLN A 54 -15.05 -24.09 -1.64
CA GLN A 54 -15.56 -24.40 -2.97
C GLN A 54 -15.31 -23.27 -3.97
N GLN A 55 -15.47 -22.02 -3.56
CA GLN A 55 -15.27 -20.86 -4.43
C GLN A 55 -13.82 -20.76 -4.90
N SER A 56 -12.88 -20.97 -3.98
CA SER A 56 -11.45 -20.85 -4.23
C SER A 56 -10.85 -22.09 -4.87
N GLY A 57 -11.43 -23.27 -4.64
CA GLY A 57 -10.81 -24.56 -5.00
C GLY A 57 -9.67 -24.95 -4.05
N CYS A 58 -9.54 -24.27 -2.91
CA CYS A 58 -8.46 -24.50 -1.94
C CYS A 58 -8.98 -25.22 -0.69
N PRO A 59 -8.11 -25.97 0.01
CA PRO A 59 -8.46 -26.56 1.30
C PRO A 59 -8.81 -25.46 2.32
N THR A 60 -9.75 -25.76 3.21
CA THR A 60 -10.17 -24.84 4.28
C THR A 60 -9.37 -25.08 5.55
N THR A 61 -9.23 -24.06 6.39
CA THR A 61 -8.70 -24.24 7.76
C THR A 61 -9.57 -23.51 8.77
N THR A 62 -9.65 -24.09 9.96
CA THR A 62 -10.52 -23.60 11.05
C THR A 62 -9.79 -22.67 12.00
N THR A 63 -10.55 -21.84 12.72
CA THR A 63 -10.01 -20.97 13.78
C THR A 63 -9.20 -21.74 14.82
N MET A 64 -9.63 -22.96 15.16
CA MET A 64 -8.94 -23.80 16.14
C MET A 64 -7.56 -24.22 15.64
N GLU A 65 -7.46 -24.70 14.40
CA GLU A 65 -6.18 -25.10 13.79
C GLU A 65 -5.18 -23.94 13.75
N LEU A 66 -5.66 -22.74 13.39
CA LEU A 66 -4.83 -21.53 13.39
C LEU A 66 -4.42 -21.10 14.80
N ALA A 67 -5.30 -21.25 15.79
CA ALA A 67 -5.01 -20.89 17.17
C ALA A 67 -4.01 -21.85 17.83
N THR A 68 -4.07 -23.13 17.48
CA THR A 68 -3.17 -24.17 18.01
C THR A 68 -1.85 -24.29 17.24
N ALA A 69 -1.67 -23.50 16.18
CA ALA A 69 -0.48 -23.56 15.35
C ALA A 69 0.80 -23.29 16.16
N PRO A 70 1.86 -24.10 16.01
CA PRO A 70 3.11 -23.92 16.74
C PRO A 70 3.68 -22.52 16.54
N GLY A 71 4.12 -21.89 17.62
CA GLY A 71 4.68 -20.53 17.58
C GLY A 71 5.87 -20.41 16.61
N GLU A 72 6.68 -21.46 16.51
CA GLU A 72 7.81 -21.56 15.58
C GLU A 72 7.37 -21.55 14.10
N VAL A 73 6.23 -22.17 13.78
CA VAL A 73 5.68 -22.21 12.42
C VAL A 73 5.04 -20.87 12.08
N ARG A 74 4.29 -20.29 13.01
CA ARG A 74 3.69 -18.96 12.83
C ARG A 74 4.76 -17.86 12.67
N ALA A 75 5.89 -18.00 13.36
CA ALA A 75 7.03 -17.08 13.28
C ALA A 75 7.80 -17.15 11.94
N LEU A 76 7.53 -18.14 11.08
CA LEU A 76 8.07 -18.17 9.72
C LEU A 76 7.55 -17.00 8.87
N LEU A 77 6.38 -16.46 9.21
CA LEU A 77 5.86 -15.23 8.61
C LEU A 77 6.10 -14.04 9.56
N PRO A 78 6.76 -12.98 9.08
CA PRO A 78 6.87 -11.73 9.84
C PRO A 78 5.50 -11.20 10.23
N GLN A 79 5.33 -10.73 11.47
CA GLN A 79 4.03 -10.25 11.96
C GLN A 79 3.43 -9.14 11.08
N GLU A 80 4.27 -8.24 10.56
CA GLU A 80 3.87 -7.15 9.68
C GLU A 80 3.29 -7.69 8.37
N LEU A 81 3.92 -8.70 7.77
CA LEU A 81 3.42 -9.36 6.55
C LEU A 81 2.13 -10.12 6.85
N ALA A 82 2.12 -10.88 7.95
CA ALA A 82 0.98 -11.66 8.41
C ALA A 82 -0.26 -10.77 8.64
N LYS A 83 -0.07 -9.58 9.23
CA LYS A 83 -1.14 -8.59 9.45
C LYS A 83 -1.55 -7.89 8.16
N ARG A 84 -0.60 -7.41 7.36
CA ARG A 84 -0.89 -6.67 6.12
C ARG A 84 -1.67 -7.53 5.13
N HIS A 85 -1.28 -8.79 4.96
CA HIS A 85 -1.86 -9.69 3.96
C HIS A 85 -2.89 -10.65 4.54
N MET A 86 -3.24 -10.51 5.83
CA MET A 86 -4.14 -11.43 6.54
C MET A 86 -3.76 -12.89 6.28
N ALA A 87 -2.49 -13.20 6.57
CA ALA A 87 -1.86 -14.47 6.27
C ALA A 87 -1.32 -15.12 7.55
N VAL A 88 -1.64 -16.39 7.78
CA VAL A 88 -1.17 -17.12 8.97
C VAL A 88 -0.60 -18.46 8.56
N ALA A 89 0.70 -18.67 8.78
CA ALA A 89 1.32 -19.98 8.65
C ALA A 89 0.93 -20.83 9.87
N PHE A 90 0.43 -22.04 9.62
CA PHE A 90 -0.12 -22.87 10.69
C PHE A 90 0.43 -24.30 10.73
N ALA A 91 0.94 -24.82 9.61
CA ALA A 91 1.63 -26.10 9.57
C ALA A 91 2.81 -26.07 8.59
N ARG A 92 3.84 -26.88 8.89
CA ARG A 92 4.99 -27.07 8.02
C ARG A 92 5.28 -28.56 7.87
N HIS A 93 5.35 -29.02 6.62
CA HIS A 93 5.63 -30.39 6.24
C HIS A 93 6.90 -30.43 5.38
N GLY A 94 8.07 -30.59 6.02
CA GLY A 94 9.36 -30.59 5.33
C GLY A 94 9.67 -29.27 4.62
N ARG A 95 9.52 -29.26 3.29
CA ARG A 95 9.69 -28.08 2.43
C ARG A 95 8.37 -27.38 2.07
N THR A 96 7.23 -27.92 2.50
CA THR A 96 5.91 -27.32 2.24
C THR A 96 5.42 -26.55 3.46
N LEU A 97 4.96 -25.33 3.25
CA LEU A 97 4.36 -24.48 4.29
C LEU A 97 2.87 -24.29 4.00
N ASP A 98 2.02 -24.74 4.92
CA ASP A 98 0.58 -24.52 4.83
C ASP A 98 0.25 -23.15 5.43
N VAL A 99 -0.33 -22.27 4.61
CA VAL A 99 -0.63 -20.88 4.96
C VAL A 99 -2.09 -20.57 4.72
N ALA A 100 -2.76 -20.04 5.73
CA ALA A 100 -4.13 -19.59 5.67
C ALA A 100 -4.21 -18.16 5.15
N LEU A 101 -5.06 -17.92 4.16
CA LEU A 101 -5.23 -16.66 3.46
C LEU A 101 -6.71 -16.30 3.33
N VAL A 102 -7.02 -15.01 3.29
CA VAL A 102 -8.37 -14.53 2.94
C VAL A 102 -8.66 -14.75 1.46
N ASN A 103 -7.66 -14.56 0.60
CA ASN A 103 -7.74 -14.82 -0.83
C ASN A 103 -6.62 -15.79 -1.25
N PRO A 104 -6.89 -17.11 -1.30
CA PRO A 104 -5.86 -18.10 -1.63
C PRO A 104 -5.50 -18.14 -3.12
N ASN A 105 -6.17 -17.35 -3.98
CA ASN A 105 -5.87 -17.27 -5.41
C ASN A 105 -4.95 -16.09 -5.76
N ASP A 106 -4.45 -15.37 -4.75
CA ASP A 106 -3.45 -14.32 -4.92
C ASP A 106 -2.06 -14.96 -5.18
N LEU A 107 -1.77 -15.19 -6.45
CA LEU A 107 -0.51 -15.79 -6.88
C LEU A 107 0.71 -14.91 -6.54
N VAL A 108 0.53 -13.59 -6.45
CA VAL A 108 1.62 -12.66 -6.10
C VAL A 108 2.00 -12.83 -4.64
N LEU A 109 0.99 -12.87 -3.76
CA LEU A 109 1.20 -13.11 -2.33
C LEU A 109 1.78 -14.50 -2.08
N ILE A 110 1.30 -15.52 -2.80
CA ILE A 110 1.84 -16.88 -2.69
C ILE A 110 3.34 -16.91 -3.04
N ASP A 111 3.71 -16.29 -4.15
CA ASP A 111 5.08 -16.22 -4.63
C ASP A 111 5.97 -15.36 -3.71
N GLU A 112 5.45 -14.26 -3.15
CA GLU A 112 6.13 -13.46 -2.15
C GLU A 112 6.44 -14.25 -0.88
N ILE A 113 5.44 -14.94 -0.31
CA ILE A 113 5.64 -15.74 0.89
C ILE A 113 6.58 -16.93 0.60
N SER A 114 6.46 -17.55 -0.56
CA SER A 114 7.35 -18.63 -1.00
C SER A 114 8.80 -18.17 -1.10
N ARG A 115 9.07 -16.99 -1.67
CA ARG A 115 10.42 -16.39 -1.71
C ARG A 115 10.96 -16.05 -0.33
N LEU A 116 10.13 -15.45 0.51
CA LEU A 116 10.53 -15.01 1.85
C LEU A 116 10.90 -16.19 2.75
N THR A 117 10.12 -17.27 2.67
CA THR A 117 10.31 -18.46 3.51
C THR A 117 11.27 -19.48 2.90
N GLY A 118 11.48 -19.43 1.58
CA GLY A 118 12.23 -20.45 0.82
C GLY A 118 11.52 -21.81 0.76
N LEU A 119 10.22 -21.84 1.09
CA LEU A 119 9.37 -23.02 1.18
C LEU A 119 8.30 -23.01 0.08
N SER A 120 7.88 -24.21 -0.34
CA SER A 120 6.75 -24.36 -1.26
C SER A 120 5.46 -24.08 -0.51
N LEU A 121 4.69 -23.09 -0.94
CA LEU A 121 3.43 -22.75 -0.28
C LEU A 121 2.30 -23.71 -0.66
N ARG A 122 1.50 -24.10 0.33
CA ARG A 122 0.16 -24.66 0.11
C ARG A 122 -0.87 -23.68 0.70
N PRO A 123 -1.64 -22.97 -0.14
CA PRO A 123 -2.62 -22.02 0.35
C PRO A 123 -3.86 -22.73 0.88
N HIS A 124 -4.34 -22.29 2.05
CA HIS A 124 -5.61 -22.66 2.64
C HIS A 124 -6.49 -21.42 2.75
N VAL A 125 -7.80 -21.58 2.56
CA VAL A 125 -8.75 -20.48 2.78
C VAL A 125 -9.23 -20.49 4.22
N ALA A 126 -9.31 -19.30 4.82
CA ALA A 126 -9.87 -19.09 6.14
C ALA A 126 -10.78 -17.85 6.16
N THR A 127 -11.65 -17.79 7.17
CA THR A 127 -12.48 -16.59 7.38
C THR A 127 -11.61 -15.45 7.91
N GLU A 128 -12.02 -14.22 7.59
CA GLU A 128 -11.38 -13.00 8.10
C GLU A 128 -11.35 -12.98 9.63
N ALA A 129 -12.43 -13.45 10.27
CA ALA A 129 -12.54 -13.57 11.71
C ALA A 129 -11.51 -14.57 12.29
N ALA A 130 -11.37 -15.75 11.68
CA ALA A 130 -10.40 -16.76 12.11
C ALA A 130 -8.96 -16.24 12.02
N LEU A 131 -8.61 -15.58 10.91
CA LEU A 131 -7.28 -14.99 10.70
C LEU A 131 -7.00 -13.85 11.69
N THR A 132 -7.98 -12.97 11.90
CA THR A 132 -7.86 -11.87 12.88
C THR A 132 -7.62 -12.40 14.29
N ALA A 133 -8.39 -13.42 14.69
CA ALA A 133 -8.25 -14.05 16.00
C ALA A 133 -6.88 -14.72 16.15
N ALA A 134 -6.41 -15.44 15.13
CA ALA A 134 -5.10 -16.07 15.14
C ALA A 134 -3.96 -15.03 15.20
N LEU A 135 -4.04 -13.94 14.46
CA LEU A 135 -3.04 -12.86 14.48
C LEU A 135 -2.97 -12.11 15.82
N ALA A 136 -4.07 -12.12 16.59
CA ALA A 136 -4.11 -11.53 17.92
C ALA A 136 -3.35 -12.36 18.98
N ILE A 137 -3.11 -13.66 18.73
CA ILE A 137 -2.37 -14.52 19.65
C ILE A 137 -0.89 -14.12 19.62
N PRO A 138 -0.28 -13.72 20.75
CA PRO A 138 1.14 -13.35 20.80
C PRO A 138 2.03 -14.52 20.38
N LEU A 139 3.07 -14.24 19.58
CA LEU A 139 4.11 -15.23 19.28
C LEU A 139 5.07 -15.32 20.48
N ALA A 140 5.35 -16.54 20.94
CA ALA A 140 6.34 -16.76 21.98
C ALA A 140 7.75 -16.45 21.45
N THR A 141 8.45 -15.52 22.08
CA THR A 141 9.84 -15.18 21.76
C THR A 141 10.76 -16.32 22.20
N PRO A 142 11.56 -16.95 21.32
CA PRO A 142 12.51 -17.99 21.76
C PRO A 142 13.63 -17.38 22.61
N ALA A 143 13.97 -18.05 23.72
CA ALA A 143 15.02 -17.68 24.68
C ALA A 143 16.43 -17.77 24.06
N ALA A 144 17.30 -16.83 24.43
CA ALA A 144 18.59 -16.55 23.79
C ALA A 144 19.77 -17.41 24.29
N ALA A 145 20.67 -17.82 23.38
CA ALA A 145 22.14 -17.93 23.58
C ALA A 145 22.88 -18.25 22.25
N PRO A 146 24.18 -17.89 22.07
CA PRO A 146 24.97 -16.82 22.66
C PRO A 146 25.18 -15.65 21.67
N SER A 147 25.64 -14.53 22.23
CA SER A 147 25.72 -13.20 21.61
C SER A 147 26.57 -13.09 20.34
N SER A 148 25.96 -12.57 19.28
CA SER A 148 26.56 -11.49 18.48
C SER A 148 25.58 -10.32 18.47
N SER A 149 25.99 -9.24 19.12
CA SER A 149 25.21 -8.04 19.41
C SER A 149 24.85 -7.25 18.15
N ALA A 150 23.58 -7.27 17.76
CA ALA A 150 22.85 -6.15 17.14
C ALA A 150 21.36 -6.53 17.03
N PRO A 151 20.42 -5.57 17.13
CA PRO A 151 19.00 -5.83 16.86
C PRO A 151 18.86 -6.43 15.45
N SER A 152 18.09 -7.51 15.32
CA SER A 152 17.93 -8.25 14.06
C SER A 152 17.23 -7.40 13.01
N ARG A 153 18.08 -6.76 12.20
CA ARG A 153 17.85 -5.81 11.11
C ARG A 153 17.07 -6.37 9.89
N VAL A 154 16.24 -7.41 10.00
CA VAL A 154 15.79 -8.14 8.78
C VAL A 154 14.59 -7.50 8.05
N ALA A 155 13.68 -6.79 8.73
CA ALA A 155 12.64 -5.98 8.05
C ALA A 155 13.13 -4.61 7.53
N GLN A 156 14.37 -4.23 7.86
CA GLN A 156 15.06 -3.05 7.30
C GLN A 156 16.20 -3.43 6.35
N ARG A 157 16.44 -4.73 6.09
CA ARG A 157 17.63 -5.19 5.35
C ARG A 157 17.45 -5.38 3.84
N GLU A 158 16.24 -5.36 3.30
CA GLU A 158 16.08 -5.53 1.85
C GLU A 158 16.10 -4.23 1.05
N TRP A 159 16.07 -3.05 1.68
CA TRP A 159 16.19 -1.78 0.95
C TRP A 159 17.60 -1.15 1.08
N ARG A 160 18.36 -1.52 2.12
CA ARG A 160 19.74 -1.02 2.34
C ARG A 160 20.81 -1.86 1.60
N HIS A 161 20.50 -3.07 1.14
CA HIS A 161 21.42 -3.90 0.35
C HIS A 161 21.48 -3.55 -1.14
N PHE A 162 20.59 -2.70 -1.65
CA PHE A 162 20.62 -2.29 -3.05
C PHE A 162 21.74 -1.28 -3.40
N TRP A 163 22.42 -0.71 -2.39
CA TRP A 163 23.47 0.28 -2.60
C TRP A 163 24.62 0.09 -1.58
N LYS A 164 25.47 -0.92 -1.80
CA LYS A 164 26.82 -0.94 -1.22
C LYS A 164 27.72 0.00 -2.03
N LEU A 165 28.22 1.06 -1.41
CA LEU A 165 29.56 1.57 -1.68
C LEU A 165 30.26 1.71 -0.33
N GLU A 166 31.50 1.28 -0.25
CA GLU A 166 32.26 1.11 1.00
C GLU A 166 32.70 2.46 1.61
N SER A 167 32.62 2.59 2.93
CA SER A 167 33.29 3.66 3.69
C SER A 167 33.80 3.15 5.04
N THR A 168 34.70 3.92 5.69
CA THR A 168 35.62 3.42 6.73
C THR A 168 35.29 3.86 8.16
N VAL A 169 35.83 3.10 9.12
CA VAL A 169 35.62 3.15 10.58
C VAL A 169 35.78 4.55 11.21
N ALA A 170 36.58 5.43 10.61
CA ALA A 170 36.83 6.78 11.14
C ALA A 170 35.63 7.74 11.00
N GLU A 171 34.73 7.52 10.04
CA GLU A 171 33.55 8.37 9.83
C GLU A 171 32.40 7.97 10.77
N LEU A 172 32.29 6.68 11.09
CA LEU A 172 31.32 6.15 12.05
C LEU A 172 31.54 6.66 13.47
N LEU A 173 32.80 6.86 13.88
CA LEU A 173 33.12 7.32 15.23
C LEU A 173 32.71 8.78 15.49
N ARG A 174 32.67 9.63 14.45
CA ARG A 174 32.29 11.05 14.56
C ARG A 174 30.78 11.28 14.65
N ALA A 175 29.98 10.34 14.16
CA ALA A 175 28.52 10.40 14.21
C ALA A 175 27.94 10.08 15.60
N LEU A 176 28.75 9.50 16.50
CA LEU A 176 28.36 9.16 17.87
C LEU A 176 28.35 10.37 18.82
N ASP A 177 28.91 11.52 18.42
CA ASP A 177 29.02 12.73 19.25
C ASP A 177 27.82 13.71 19.12
N ALA A 178 26.70 13.28 18.54
CA ALA A 178 25.50 14.12 18.45
C ALA A 178 24.68 14.10 19.78
N PRO A 179 24.11 15.24 20.22
CA PRO A 179 23.51 15.34 21.55
C PRO A 179 22.22 14.52 21.71
N ALA A 180 21.97 14.08 22.94
CA ALA A 180 20.85 13.20 23.30
C ALA A 180 19.47 13.88 23.13
N TRP A 181 18.54 13.14 22.53
CA TRP A 181 17.15 13.54 22.31
C TRP A 181 16.37 13.66 23.64
N VAL A 182 15.57 14.72 23.79
CA VAL A 182 14.67 14.93 24.94
C VAL A 182 13.22 14.67 24.53
N PRO A 183 12.46 13.81 25.24
CA PRO A 183 11.06 13.54 24.92
C PRO A 183 10.12 14.63 25.46
N ALA A 184 9.08 14.99 24.69
CA ALA A 184 8.01 15.89 25.12
C ALA A 184 6.94 15.11 25.91
N THR A 185 6.57 15.63 27.09
CA THR A 185 5.47 15.11 27.92
C THR A 185 4.16 15.80 27.57
N HIS A 186 3.13 15.03 27.21
CA HIS A 186 1.75 15.51 27.25
C HIS A 186 0.85 14.50 27.97
N THR A 187 0.15 15.01 28.97
CA THR A 187 -0.95 14.37 29.69
C THR A 187 -2.17 14.20 28.79
N ALA A 188 -2.80 13.03 28.84
CA ALA A 188 -4.02 12.72 28.11
C ALA A 188 -5.20 13.59 28.60
N ALA A 189 -6.06 14.03 27.68
CA ALA A 189 -7.34 14.64 28.01
C ALA A 189 -8.48 13.96 27.23
N THR A 190 -9.52 13.58 27.98
CA THR A 190 -10.73 12.88 27.57
C THR A 190 -11.84 13.88 27.24
N PHE A 191 -12.66 13.57 26.23
CA PHE A 191 -13.67 14.44 25.61
C PHE A 191 -15.03 14.47 26.35
N PRO A 192 -15.64 15.66 26.45
CA PRO A 192 -17.09 15.77 26.19
C PRO A 192 -17.44 16.99 25.30
N PHE A 193 -18.57 16.90 24.56
CA PHE A 193 -19.11 17.90 23.61
C PHE A 193 -18.46 17.98 22.20
N LEU A 194 -18.39 16.84 21.51
CA LEU A 194 -18.06 16.83 20.07
C LEU A 194 -19.17 17.49 19.24
N ALA A 195 -18.86 18.65 18.65
CA ALA A 195 -19.59 19.21 17.52
C ALA A 195 -19.55 18.24 16.32
N SER A 196 -20.60 18.27 15.50
CA SER A 196 -20.74 17.41 14.31
C SER A 196 -19.52 17.50 13.38
N ILE A 197 -19.00 16.33 12.99
CA ILE A 197 -17.89 16.15 12.03
C ILE A 197 -18.12 16.96 10.75
N VAL A 198 -19.38 17.16 10.35
CA VAL A 198 -19.74 17.92 9.15
C VAL A 198 -19.32 19.41 9.28
N GLN A 199 -19.46 20.01 10.45
CA GLN A 199 -19.02 21.39 10.69
C GLN A 199 -17.50 21.51 10.79
N SER A 200 -16.82 20.47 11.30
CA SER A 200 -15.36 20.43 11.37
C SER A 200 -14.70 20.23 10.00
N LEU A 201 -15.34 19.47 9.09
CA LEU A 201 -14.85 19.28 7.72
C LEU A 201 -15.08 20.53 6.86
N ALA A 202 -16.22 21.22 7.02
CA ALA A 202 -16.49 22.47 6.31
C ALA A 202 -15.53 23.62 6.69
N LYS A 203 -15.03 23.64 7.94
CA LYS A 203 -13.97 24.58 8.37
C LYS A 203 -12.54 24.13 8.05
N ARG A 204 -12.34 22.90 7.57
CA ARG A 204 -11.02 22.38 7.19
C ARG A 204 -10.70 22.54 5.70
N ALA A 205 -11.47 23.36 4.98
CA ALA A 205 -10.99 24.07 3.80
C ALA A 205 -9.96 25.15 4.22
N VAL A 206 -8.92 24.72 4.93
CA VAL A 206 -7.70 25.52 5.10
C VAL A 206 -6.94 25.31 3.79
N GLY A 207 -6.78 26.41 3.04
CA GLY A 207 -6.33 26.42 1.66
C GLY A 207 -5.11 25.53 1.40
N ALA A 208 -5.08 24.95 0.20
CA ALA A 208 -3.88 24.29 -0.31
C ALA A 208 -2.65 25.14 0.00
N PRO A 209 -1.56 24.55 0.54
CA PRO A 209 -0.37 25.31 0.89
C PRO A 209 0.07 26.17 -0.31
N ARG A 210 0.37 27.45 -0.05
CA ARG A 210 0.84 28.34 -1.12
C ARG A 210 2.19 27.81 -1.61
N THR A 211 2.58 28.16 -2.83
CA THR A 211 3.82 27.68 -3.44
C THR A 211 5.06 27.97 -2.56
N GLU A 212 5.07 29.11 -1.87
CA GLU A 212 6.12 29.49 -0.90
C GLU A 212 6.14 28.56 0.34
N ASP A 213 4.96 28.09 0.77
CA ASP A 213 4.82 27.16 1.89
C ASP A 213 5.31 25.75 1.49
N LEU A 214 5.10 25.34 0.24
CA LEU A 214 5.54 24.02 -0.25
C LEU A 214 7.06 23.90 -0.28
N ALA A 215 7.77 24.91 -0.81
CA ALA A 215 9.23 24.91 -0.86
C ALA A 215 9.84 24.83 0.56
N THR A 216 9.27 25.60 1.49
CA THR A 216 9.68 25.61 2.90
C THR A 216 9.45 24.24 3.53
N ALA A 217 8.26 23.65 3.36
CA ALA A 217 7.94 22.33 3.89
C ALA A 217 8.85 21.22 3.31
N LEU A 218 9.10 21.24 2.00
CA LEU A 218 9.96 20.26 1.32
C LEU A 218 11.43 20.32 1.78
N SER A 219 11.93 21.49 2.18
CA SER A 219 13.30 21.65 2.66
C SER A 219 13.60 20.84 3.95
N ALA A 220 12.58 20.69 4.79
CA ALA A 220 12.64 19.99 6.07
C ALA A 220 12.42 18.47 5.95
N VAL A 221 12.08 17.98 4.76
CA VAL A 221 11.74 16.58 4.54
C VAL A 221 12.94 15.67 4.77
N THR A 222 12.70 14.55 5.46
CA THR A 222 13.69 13.50 5.74
C THR A 222 13.40 12.19 5.01
N HIS A 223 12.17 11.99 4.55
CA HIS A 223 11.72 10.78 3.88
C HIS A 223 10.93 11.11 2.61
N ARG A 224 11.08 10.26 1.57
CA ARG A 224 10.39 10.48 0.30
C ARG A 224 8.86 10.58 0.48
N ASP A 225 8.25 9.78 1.34
CA ASP A 225 6.78 9.74 1.46
C ASP A 225 6.21 11.07 2.00
N GLN A 226 7.01 11.83 2.76
CA GLN A 226 6.65 13.20 3.14
C GLN A 226 6.66 14.14 1.92
N VAL A 227 7.59 13.97 0.96
CA VAL A 227 7.55 14.68 -0.33
C VAL A 227 6.22 14.39 -1.01
N ALA A 228 5.83 13.11 -1.09
CA ALA A 228 4.60 12.71 -1.74
C ALA A 228 3.37 13.34 -1.07
N SER A 229 3.23 13.22 0.25
CA SER A 229 2.09 13.80 0.97
C SER A 229 2.00 15.32 0.81
N LEU A 230 3.12 16.04 0.86
CA LEU A 230 3.15 17.49 0.70
C LEU A 230 2.79 17.93 -0.72
N VAL A 231 3.36 17.28 -1.74
CA VAL A 231 3.08 17.57 -3.14
C VAL A 231 1.61 17.31 -3.46
N LEU A 232 1.07 16.14 -3.09
CA LEU A 232 -0.34 15.82 -3.30
C LEU A 232 -1.25 16.82 -2.58
N SER A 233 -0.93 17.20 -1.34
CA SER A 233 -1.73 18.17 -0.59
C SER A 233 -1.69 19.57 -1.20
N SER A 234 -0.57 19.99 -1.79
CA SER A 234 -0.45 21.28 -2.48
C SER A 234 -1.27 21.35 -3.78
N LEU A 235 -1.50 20.21 -4.42
CA LEU A 235 -2.20 20.12 -5.70
C LEU A 235 -3.65 19.62 -5.57
N ALA A 236 -4.10 19.26 -4.36
CA ALA A 236 -5.45 18.71 -4.12
C ALA A 236 -6.59 19.66 -4.54
N GLY A 237 -6.33 20.97 -4.64
CA GLY A 237 -7.28 21.96 -5.15
C GLY A 237 -7.03 22.39 -6.61
N THR A 238 -6.11 21.74 -7.31
CA THR A 238 -5.71 22.07 -8.69
C THR A 238 -6.29 21.09 -9.72
N ALA A 239 -6.62 19.87 -9.31
CA ALA A 239 -7.32 18.88 -10.11
C ALA A 239 -8.17 17.94 -9.24
N SER A 240 -9.17 17.28 -9.83
CA SER A 240 -9.99 16.28 -9.12
C SER A 240 -9.21 15.04 -8.69
N ARG A 241 -8.16 14.67 -9.42
CA ARG A 241 -7.22 13.60 -9.05
C ARG A 241 -5.78 14.05 -9.18
N VAL A 242 -4.97 13.66 -8.20
CA VAL A 242 -3.52 13.87 -8.20
C VAL A 242 -2.84 12.57 -7.76
N ALA A 243 -1.86 12.12 -8.52
CA ALA A 243 -1.14 10.89 -8.24
C ALA A 243 0.36 11.04 -8.49
N LEU A 244 1.14 10.24 -7.78
CA LEU A 244 2.58 10.13 -7.90
C LEU A 244 2.93 8.69 -8.22
N PHE A 245 3.78 8.54 -9.21
CA PHE A 245 4.31 7.26 -9.66
C PHE A 245 5.81 7.25 -9.48
N SER A 246 6.35 6.10 -9.11
CA SER A 246 7.80 5.88 -9.06
C SER A 246 8.24 5.08 -10.28
N HIS A 247 9.37 5.48 -10.87
CA HIS A 247 9.99 4.77 -11.99
C HIS A 247 11.22 4.01 -11.48
N MET A 248 11.26 2.70 -11.71
CA MET A 248 12.38 1.86 -11.33
C MET A 248 12.63 0.78 -12.40
N GLN A 249 13.85 0.77 -12.93
CA GLN A 249 14.28 -0.15 -14.00
C GLN A 249 13.40 -0.03 -15.26
N ASN A 250 12.48 -0.98 -15.47
CA ASN A 250 11.55 -1.02 -16.60
C ASN A 250 10.08 -1.09 -16.12
N LYS A 251 9.82 -0.59 -14.91
CA LYS A 251 8.51 -0.62 -14.26
C LYS A 251 8.13 0.74 -13.70
N ILE A 252 6.85 1.04 -13.75
CA ILE A 252 6.21 2.15 -13.05
C ILE A 252 5.37 1.58 -11.93
N MET A 253 5.48 2.15 -10.74
CA MET A 253 4.71 1.71 -9.57
C MET A 253 3.92 2.87 -9.00
N GLY A 254 2.72 2.62 -8.51
CA GLY A 254 1.96 3.62 -7.77
C GLY A 254 2.66 3.95 -6.46
N TRP A 255 2.93 5.24 -6.24
CA TRP A 255 3.66 5.70 -5.06
C TRP A 255 2.74 6.36 -4.04
N ALA A 256 1.86 7.27 -4.46
CA ALA A 256 0.82 7.85 -3.62
C ALA A 256 -0.23 8.50 -4.52
N ALA A 257 -1.50 8.50 -4.13
CA ALA A 257 -2.54 9.16 -4.90
C ALA A 257 -3.66 9.69 -4.01
N ARG A 258 -4.37 10.70 -4.50
CA ARG A 258 -5.48 11.34 -3.81
C ARG A 258 -6.48 11.89 -4.82
N GLY A 259 -7.76 11.85 -4.47
CA GLY A 259 -8.81 12.49 -5.24
C GLY A 259 -9.90 11.51 -5.64
N LEU A 260 -10.69 11.91 -6.63
CA LEU A 260 -11.84 11.18 -7.14
C LEU A 260 -11.52 9.69 -7.39
N GLY A 261 -12.36 8.76 -6.92
CA GLY A 261 -12.29 7.34 -7.31
C GLY A 261 -11.06 6.52 -6.89
N VAL A 262 -9.99 7.15 -6.39
CA VAL A 262 -8.74 6.46 -6.03
C VAL A 262 -8.89 5.71 -4.71
N VAL A 263 -8.57 4.41 -4.74
CA VAL A 263 -8.35 3.59 -3.54
C VAL A 263 -6.84 3.47 -3.33
N GLU A 264 -6.34 4.01 -2.23
CA GLU A 264 -4.89 4.15 -2.01
C GLU A 264 -4.17 2.79 -1.94
N GLU A 265 -4.79 1.74 -1.38
CA GLU A 265 -4.22 0.39 -1.34
C GLU A 265 -4.08 -0.22 -2.74
N ASP A 266 -5.13 -0.12 -3.55
CA ASP A 266 -5.13 -0.59 -4.95
C ASP A 266 -4.07 0.16 -5.75
N PHE A 267 -3.95 1.48 -5.55
CA PHE A 267 -2.96 2.31 -6.22
C PHE A 267 -1.52 1.94 -5.84
N HIS A 268 -1.23 1.67 -4.56
CA HIS A 268 0.11 1.21 -4.15
C HIS A 268 0.49 -0.16 -4.70
N SER A 269 -0.51 -1.02 -4.97
CA SER A 269 -0.29 -2.33 -5.57
C SER A 269 -0.02 -2.28 -7.08
N LEU A 270 -0.26 -1.13 -7.73
CA LEU A 270 -0.09 -0.94 -9.15
C LEU A 270 1.37 -1.14 -9.58
N ILE A 271 1.57 -2.02 -10.56
CA ILE A 271 2.84 -2.21 -11.26
C ILE A 271 2.57 -2.25 -12.76
N LEU A 272 3.11 -1.29 -13.49
CA LEU A 272 3.04 -1.20 -14.95
C LEU A 272 4.41 -1.54 -15.54
N GLY A 273 4.45 -2.52 -16.42
CA GLY A 273 5.63 -2.79 -17.24
C GLY A 273 5.77 -1.77 -18.38
N LEU A 274 6.99 -1.33 -18.67
CA LEU A 274 7.31 -0.46 -19.82
C LEU A 274 7.62 -1.27 -21.10
N ASP A 275 7.43 -2.59 -21.07
CA ASP A 275 7.48 -3.50 -22.22
C ASP A 275 6.35 -3.24 -23.22
N ARG A 276 5.18 -2.81 -22.73
CA ARG A 276 4.01 -2.45 -23.55
C ARG A 276 3.99 -0.96 -23.89
N LEU A 277 3.25 -0.60 -24.94
CA LEU A 277 3.03 0.82 -25.26
C LEU A 277 2.12 1.43 -24.19
N SER A 278 2.61 2.47 -23.51
CA SER A 278 1.87 3.19 -22.47
C SER A 278 2.18 4.68 -22.55
N ILE A 279 1.38 5.50 -21.87
CA ILE A 279 1.64 6.95 -21.80
C ILE A 279 3.03 7.23 -21.21
N PHE A 280 3.44 6.48 -20.18
CA PHE A 280 4.76 6.63 -19.55
C PHE A 280 5.91 6.28 -20.49
N ARG A 281 5.73 5.31 -21.41
CA ARG A 281 6.76 4.97 -22.40
C ARG A 281 6.96 6.06 -23.44
N SER A 282 5.93 6.87 -23.72
CA SER A 282 6.04 8.01 -24.63
C SER A 282 6.81 9.19 -24.02
N LEU A 283 6.97 9.22 -22.69
CA LEU A 283 7.68 10.28 -21.97
C LEU A 283 9.17 9.94 -21.91
N THR A 284 9.98 10.79 -22.57
CA THR A 284 11.44 10.64 -22.59
C THR A 284 12.08 11.50 -21.50
N PRO A 285 13.38 11.30 -21.18
CA PRO A 285 14.08 12.20 -20.27
C PRO A 285 14.13 13.67 -20.74
N ALA A 286 13.93 13.93 -22.04
CA ALA A 286 13.81 15.29 -22.60
C ALA A 286 12.41 15.90 -22.38
N SER A 287 11.40 15.07 -22.09
CA SER A 287 10.05 15.53 -21.75
C SER A 287 10.05 16.13 -20.35
N ASP A 288 9.44 17.30 -20.19
CA ASP A 288 9.23 17.94 -18.88
C ASP A 288 7.78 17.79 -18.41
N LEU A 289 6.84 17.93 -19.34
CA LEU A 289 5.41 17.90 -19.08
C LEU A 289 4.68 17.36 -20.32
N HIS A 290 3.72 16.47 -20.09
CA HIS A 290 2.70 16.12 -21.06
C HIS A 290 1.36 16.70 -20.63
N VAL A 291 0.57 17.17 -21.59
CA VAL A 291 -0.78 17.69 -21.39
C VAL A 291 -1.61 17.20 -22.57
N GLY A 292 -2.74 16.55 -22.28
CA GLY A 292 -3.73 16.22 -23.30
C GLY A 292 -4.22 14.78 -23.21
N PRO A 293 -4.72 14.23 -24.32
CA PRO A 293 -5.48 12.98 -24.33
C PRO A 293 -4.59 11.78 -24.05
N LEU A 294 -5.16 10.82 -23.32
CA LEU A 294 -4.49 9.57 -23.00
C LEU A 294 -4.76 8.54 -24.10
N PRO A 295 -3.72 7.88 -24.65
CA PRO A 295 -3.93 6.89 -25.68
C PRO A 295 -4.69 5.69 -25.12
N ALA A 296 -5.64 5.18 -25.89
CA ALA A 296 -6.29 3.89 -25.63
C ALA A 296 -5.32 2.74 -25.97
N ALA A 297 -4.24 2.63 -25.18
CA ALA A 297 -3.24 1.58 -25.31
C ALA A 297 -3.49 0.50 -24.26
N GLU A 298 -3.27 -0.77 -24.60
CA GLU A 298 -3.40 -1.90 -23.66
C GLU A 298 -2.53 -1.74 -22.40
N GLY A 299 -1.40 -1.04 -22.51
CA GLY A 299 -0.53 -0.73 -21.37
C GLY A 299 -1.14 0.24 -20.34
N ASN A 300 -2.22 0.95 -20.70
CA ASN A 300 -2.90 1.91 -19.82
C ASN A 300 -4.13 1.31 -19.10
N SER A 301 -4.56 0.08 -19.42
CA SER A 301 -5.76 -0.51 -18.81
C SER A 301 -5.63 -0.66 -17.29
N LEU A 302 -4.50 -1.20 -16.81
CA LEU A 302 -4.20 -1.33 -15.38
C LEU A 302 -4.04 0.03 -14.69
N LEU A 303 -3.53 1.03 -15.42
CA LEU A 303 -3.42 2.40 -14.91
C LEU A 303 -4.82 2.98 -14.63
N PHE A 304 -5.75 2.81 -15.57
CA PHE A 304 -7.12 3.33 -15.42
C PHE A 304 -7.90 2.60 -14.33
N GLU A 305 -7.68 1.29 -14.18
CA GLU A 305 -8.26 0.51 -13.09
C GLU A 305 -7.77 1.02 -11.72
N ALA A 306 -6.46 1.24 -11.57
CA ALA A 306 -5.88 1.72 -10.31
C ALA A 306 -6.21 3.20 -10.00
N LEU A 307 -6.39 4.05 -11.02
CA LEU A 307 -6.85 5.42 -10.83
C LEU A 307 -8.36 5.50 -10.48
N GLY A 308 -9.10 4.42 -10.73
CA GLY A 308 -10.53 4.33 -10.46
C GLY A 308 -11.40 5.07 -11.48
N GLN A 309 -12.72 5.07 -11.21
CA GLN A 309 -13.71 5.71 -12.06
C GLN A 309 -14.04 7.14 -11.61
N PRO A 310 -14.36 8.06 -12.54
CA PRO A 310 -14.36 7.90 -14.00
C PRO A 310 -12.95 7.79 -14.59
N ALA A 311 -12.77 6.99 -15.65
CA ALA A 311 -11.47 6.83 -16.30
C ALA A 311 -11.00 8.16 -16.93
N PRO A 312 -9.71 8.51 -16.82
CA PRO A 312 -9.22 9.80 -17.29
C PRO A 312 -9.22 9.88 -18.83
N ALA A 313 -9.84 10.92 -19.39
CA ALA A 313 -9.79 11.19 -20.82
C ALA A 313 -8.51 11.96 -21.20
N GLU A 314 -8.17 12.97 -20.40
CA GLU A 314 -6.96 13.78 -20.53
C GLU A 314 -6.17 13.77 -19.21
N ALA A 315 -4.86 13.99 -19.29
CA ALA A 315 -4.04 14.17 -18.10
C ALA A 315 -2.93 15.19 -18.30
N VAL A 316 -2.51 15.76 -17.18
CA VAL A 316 -1.25 16.50 -17.04
C VAL A 316 -0.25 15.59 -16.34
N ILE A 317 0.86 15.29 -17.00
CA ILE A 317 1.90 14.38 -16.49
C ILE A 317 3.25 15.10 -16.49
N ALA A 318 3.73 15.46 -15.31
CA ALA A 318 5.05 16.06 -15.13
C ALA A 318 6.09 14.99 -14.80
N VAL A 319 7.26 15.08 -15.43
CA VAL A 319 8.36 14.13 -15.23
C VAL A 319 9.20 14.55 -14.04
N LEU A 320 9.33 13.67 -13.04
CA LEU A 320 10.19 13.91 -11.90
C LEU A 320 11.59 13.36 -12.18
N LYS A 321 12.60 14.23 -12.09
CA LYS A 321 13.98 13.90 -12.46
C LYS A 321 14.87 13.95 -11.22
N VAL A 322 15.79 13.00 -11.11
CA VAL A 322 16.87 13.03 -10.12
C VAL A 322 18.17 12.87 -10.88
N ARG A 323 19.04 13.89 -10.82
CA ARG A 323 20.31 13.91 -11.56
C ARG A 323 20.14 13.60 -13.07
N GLY A 324 19.11 14.16 -13.68
CA GLY A 324 18.81 14.01 -15.11
C GLY A 324 18.18 12.68 -15.54
N LYS A 325 17.94 11.74 -14.61
CA LYS A 325 17.21 10.49 -14.87
C LYS A 325 15.78 10.58 -14.37
N ILE A 326 14.85 9.92 -15.08
CA ILE A 326 13.45 9.81 -14.65
C ILE A 326 13.39 8.98 -13.35
N ALA A 327 12.95 9.63 -12.28
CA ALA A 327 12.71 9.01 -10.98
C ALA A 327 11.23 8.67 -10.76
N GLY A 328 10.32 9.37 -11.47
CA GLY A 328 8.89 9.16 -11.32
C GLY A 328 8.07 10.15 -12.14
N PHE A 329 6.77 10.16 -11.91
CA PHE A 329 5.81 11.00 -12.60
C PHE A 329 4.81 11.58 -11.61
N LEU A 330 4.49 12.86 -11.79
CA LEU A 330 3.38 13.53 -11.13
C LEU A 330 2.23 13.62 -12.13
N TRP A 331 1.07 13.12 -11.73
CA TRP A 331 -0.11 12.96 -12.56
C TRP A 331 -1.26 13.80 -12.00
N LEU A 332 -1.98 14.47 -12.89
CA LEU A 332 -3.23 15.16 -12.57
C LEU A 332 -4.25 14.91 -13.68
N ASP A 333 -5.51 14.71 -13.29
CA ASP A 333 -6.62 14.60 -14.23
C ASP A 333 -7.95 15.03 -13.59
N GLU A 334 -8.95 15.24 -14.45
CA GLU A 334 -10.31 15.65 -14.09
C GLU A 334 -11.35 14.55 -14.37
N GLY A 335 -10.94 13.28 -14.35
CA GLY A 335 -11.81 12.18 -14.74
C GLY A 335 -12.07 12.19 -16.25
N ASP A 336 -13.35 12.09 -16.61
CA ASP A 336 -13.80 12.22 -18.00
C ASP A 336 -13.84 13.66 -18.51
N ALA A 337 -13.55 14.66 -17.67
CA ALA A 337 -13.49 16.06 -18.05
C ALA A 337 -12.11 16.49 -18.60
N SER A 338 -12.07 17.65 -19.25
CA SER A 338 -10.84 18.22 -19.81
C SER A 338 -9.94 18.81 -18.73
N VAL A 339 -8.62 18.73 -18.95
CA VAL A 339 -7.61 19.32 -18.06
C VAL A 339 -7.23 20.77 -18.41
N ALA A 340 -8.02 21.44 -19.27
CA ALA A 340 -7.73 22.80 -19.73
C ALA A 340 -7.63 23.84 -18.60
N ASP A 341 -8.41 23.67 -17.53
CA ASP A 341 -8.43 24.58 -16.38
C ASP A 341 -7.32 24.31 -15.34
N VAL A 342 -6.57 23.21 -15.52
CA VAL A 342 -5.48 22.83 -14.61
C VAL A 342 -4.33 23.83 -14.76
N SER A 343 -3.95 24.45 -13.63
CA SER A 343 -2.86 25.43 -13.59
C SER A 343 -1.49 24.80 -13.85
N LEU A 344 -1.04 24.80 -15.10
CA LEU A 344 0.23 24.18 -15.52
C LEU A 344 1.45 24.79 -14.82
N SER A 345 1.41 26.07 -14.45
CA SER A 345 2.49 26.73 -13.71
C SER A 345 2.67 26.14 -12.31
N LYS A 346 1.56 25.90 -11.58
CA LYS A 346 1.58 25.24 -10.27
C LYS A 346 2.09 23.81 -10.36
N VAL A 347 1.65 23.06 -11.38
CA VAL A 347 2.09 21.67 -11.59
C VAL A 347 3.58 21.60 -11.88
N ARG A 348 4.09 22.43 -12.80
CA ARG A 348 5.52 22.49 -13.13
C ARG A 348 6.36 22.83 -11.91
N GLU A 349 5.92 23.80 -11.12
CA GLU A 349 6.66 24.22 -9.94
C GLU A 349 6.68 23.14 -8.85
N ALA A 350 5.53 22.51 -8.57
CA ALA A 350 5.45 21.39 -7.64
C ALA A 350 6.35 20.22 -8.09
N ALA A 351 6.35 19.88 -9.38
CA ALA A 351 7.19 18.84 -9.95
C ALA A 351 8.70 19.18 -9.84
N ARG A 352 9.07 20.44 -10.08
CA ARG A 352 10.44 20.93 -9.94
C ARG A 352 10.93 20.84 -8.50
N LEU A 353 10.12 21.31 -7.54
CA LEU A 353 10.45 21.26 -6.12
C LEU A 353 10.51 19.81 -5.61
N ALA A 354 9.59 18.95 -6.03
CA ALA A 354 9.60 17.53 -5.70
C ALA A 354 10.86 16.83 -6.24
N SER A 355 11.24 17.12 -7.49
CA SER A 355 12.47 16.61 -8.11
C SER A 355 13.71 17.02 -7.31
N LEU A 356 13.80 18.30 -6.94
CA LEU A 356 14.90 18.82 -6.12
C LEU A 356 14.93 18.16 -4.74
N ALA A 357 13.78 18.02 -4.07
CA ALA A 357 13.68 17.38 -2.76
C ALA A 357 14.12 15.91 -2.82
N LEU A 358 13.67 15.16 -3.83
CA LEU A 358 14.10 13.78 -4.07
C LEU A 358 15.61 13.70 -4.34
N GLU A 359 16.16 14.63 -5.11
CA GLU A 359 17.60 14.69 -5.36
C GLU A 359 18.38 14.98 -4.08
N ILE A 360 17.94 15.93 -3.25
CA ILE A 360 18.52 16.22 -1.94
C ILE A 360 18.45 14.98 -1.05
N LEU A 361 17.33 14.25 -1.01
CA LEU A 361 17.21 13.03 -0.23
C LEU A 361 18.19 11.95 -0.70
N VAL A 362 18.32 11.77 -2.02
CA VAL A 362 19.30 10.85 -2.61
C VAL A 362 20.73 11.28 -2.29
N LEU A 363 21.05 12.57 -2.35
CA LEU A 363 22.37 13.11 -2.01
C LEU A 363 22.67 12.95 -0.51
N ARG A 364 21.73 13.32 0.38
CA ARG A 364 21.84 13.10 1.83
C ARG A 364 22.05 11.63 2.14
N GLN A 365 21.34 10.74 1.45
CA GLN A 365 21.52 9.31 1.61
C GLN A 365 22.88 8.83 1.08
N LYS A 366 23.35 9.36 -0.05
CA LYS A 366 24.69 9.09 -0.58
C LYS A 366 25.80 9.57 0.34
N ILE A 367 25.64 10.75 0.95
CA ILE A 367 26.58 11.28 1.95
C ILE A 367 26.55 10.39 3.20
N LYS A 368 25.37 10.00 3.67
CA LYS A 368 25.22 9.06 4.80
C LYS A 368 25.82 7.69 4.49
N SER A 369 25.76 7.23 3.25
CA SER A 369 26.35 5.95 2.82
C SER A 369 27.81 6.05 2.42
N SER A 370 28.34 7.24 2.11
CA SER A 370 29.76 7.49 1.86
C SER A 370 30.52 7.83 3.15
N ALA A 371 29.79 8.07 4.24
CA ALA A 371 30.30 8.28 5.59
C ALA A 371 30.16 7.02 6.49
N ALA A 372 29.71 5.89 5.91
CA ALA A 372 29.39 4.64 6.60
C ALA A 372 30.03 3.46 5.87
#